data_AF-A0A9N9JUN2-F1
#
_entry.id   AF-A0A9N9JUN2-F1
#
_cell.length_a   1.000
_cell.length_b   1.000
_cell.length_c   1.000
_cell.angle_alpha   90.00
_cell.angle_beta   90.00
_cell.angle_gamma   90.00
#
_symmetry.space_group_name_H-M   'P 1'
#
loop_
_entity.id
_entity.type
_entity.pdbx_description
1 polymer ?
#
loop_
_entity_poly.entity_id
_entity_poly.type
_entity_poly.pdbx_seq_one_letter_code
_entity_poly.pdbx_strand_id
1 'polypeptide(L)'
;VTVRSVVSCTFHSSLEVYCSVEAENLMTGERFFANDGFFTMVAVDFENSPTPVPRAIPDDEQEKELFAGAELRRKRRLGQRRELIQKELSAHPEEFEQVNNY
;
A
#
# COMPACT_ATOMS: atom_id res chain seq x y z
N VAL A 1 15.35 -9.71 -11.86
CA VAL A 1 14.05 -9.49 -11.19
C VAL A 1 13.52 -8.16 -11.66
N THR A 2 12.27 -8.11 -12.07
CA THR A 2 11.59 -6.92 -12.57
C THR A 2 10.33 -6.69 -11.74
N VAL A 3 10.13 -5.46 -11.28
CA VAL A 3 8.91 -5.05 -10.58
C VAL A 3 8.19 -4.05 -11.46
N ARG A 4 6.94 -4.34 -11.79
CA ARG A 4 6.03 -3.40 -12.45
C ARG A 4 4.97 -2.97 -11.46
N SER A 5 4.66 -1.69 -11.44
CA SER A 5 3.73 -1.11 -10.47
C SER A 5 2.82 -0.08 -11.12
N VAL A 6 1.58 -0.03 -10.64
CA VAL A 6 0.57 0.96 -11.04
C VAL A 6 -0.18 1.46 -9.81
N VAL A 7 -0.52 2.74 -9.78
CA VAL A 7 -1.39 3.30 -8.75
C VAL A 7 -2.81 2.79 -9.00
N SER A 8 -3.29 1.87 -8.16
CA SER A 8 -4.62 1.28 -8.31
C SER A 8 -5.72 2.22 -7.83
N CYS A 9 -5.45 3.06 -6.83
CA CYS A 9 -6.39 4.05 -6.31
C CYS A 9 -5.67 5.08 -5.42
N THR A 10 -6.25 6.26 -5.28
CA THR A 10 -5.78 7.34 -4.40
C THR A 10 -6.90 7.77 -3.46
N PHE A 11 -6.53 8.17 -2.26
CA PHE A 11 -7.41 8.70 -1.24
C PHE A 11 -7.02 10.15 -0.93
N HIS A 12 -7.25 10.65 0.29
CA HIS A 12 -6.89 12.03 0.63
C HIS A 12 -5.38 12.29 0.52
N SER A 13 -4.57 11.61 1.34
CA SER A 13 -3.11 11.74 1.38
C SER A 13 -2.37 10.42 1.16
N SER A 14 -3.09 9.37 0.78
CA SER A 14 -2.53 8.02 0.61
C SER A 14 -2.91 7.46 -0.75
N LEU A 15 -2.06 6.59 -1.27
CA LEU A 15 -2.28 5.88 -2.52
C LEU A 15 -2.06 4.38 -2.30
N GLU A 16 -2.87 3.58 -2.99
CA GLU A 16 -2.69 2.15 -3.14
C GLU A 16 -1.95 1.87 -4.45
N VAL A 17 -0.95 1.01 -4.39
CA VAL A 17 -0.11 0.63 -5.54
C VAL A 17 -0.18 -0.88 -5.70
N TYR A 18 -0.63 -1.34 -6.87
CA TYR A 18 -0.48 -2.74 -7.26
C TYR A 18 0.93 -2.96 -7.81
N CYS A 19 1.62 -3.99 -7.33
CA CYS A 19 2.95 -4.36 -7.79
C CYS A 19 2.92 -5.83 -8.26
N SER A 20 3.46 -6.09 -9.45
CA SER A 20 3.71 -7.43 -9.99
C SER A 20 5.21 -7.64 -10.15
N VAL A 21 5.70 -8.79 -9.68
CA VAL A 21 7.11 -9.15 -9.65
C VAL A 21 7.33 -10.34 -10.57
N GLU A 22 8.31 -10.20 -11.46
CA GLU A 22 8.78 -11.26 -12.33
C GLU A 22 10.26 -11.56 -12.09
N ALA A 23 10.62 -12.82 -12.22
CA ALA A 23 11.99 -13.26 -12.34
C ALA A 23 12.29 -13.65 -13.80
N GLU A 24 13.55 -13.53 -14.18
CA GLU A 24 14.03 -13.83 -15.53
C GLU A 24 15.25 -14.73 -15.42
N ASN A 25 15.26 -15.81 -16.19
CA ASN A 25 16.47 -16.61 -16.40
C ASN A 25 17.33 -15.94 -17.47
N LEU A 26 18.47 -15.38 -17.07
CA LEU A 26 19.34 -14.59 -17.96
C LEU A 26 19.96 -15.40 -19.11
N MET A 27 20.06 -16.73 -18.97
CA MET A 27 20.66 -17.59 -20.01
C MET A 27 19.65 -17.95 -21.10
N THR A 28 18.35 -18.06 -20.75
CA THR A 28 17.29 -18.47 -21.68
C THR A 28 16.38 -17.32 -22.10
N GLY A 29 16.37 -16.20 -21.37
CA GLY A 29 15.43 -15.09 -21.53
C GLY A 29 14.03 -15.39 -21.02
N GLU A 30 13.79 -16.55 -20.41
CA GLU A 30 12.48 -16.95 -19.91
C GLU A 30 12.09 -16.12 -18.68
N ARG A 31 10.87 -15.57 -18.69
CA ARG A 31 10.29 -14.79 -17.59
C ARG A 31 9.17 -15.57 -16.93
N PHE A 32 9.12 -15.51 -15.60
CA PHE A 32 8.08 -16.16 -14.82
C PHE A 32 7.58 -15.25 -13.70
N PHE A 33 6.30 -15.38 -13.40
CA PHE A 33 5.66 -14.71 -12.27
C PHE A 33 6.30 -15.18 -10.95
N ALA A 34 6.67 -14.22 -10.10
CA ALA A 34 7.24 -14.50 -8.79
C ALA A 34 6.25 -14.17 -7.67
N ASN A 35 5.64 -12.97 -7.70
CA ASN A 35 4.69 -12.52 -6.69
C ASN A 35 3.91 -11.30 -7.17
N ASP A 36 2.81 -10.98 -6.51
CA ASP A 36 2.15 -9.68 -6.59
C ASP A 36 1.61 -9.21 -5.24
N GLY A 37 1.17 -7.96 -5.18
CA GLY A 37 0.57 -7.42 -3.97
C GLY A 37 0.19 -5.95 -4.05
N PHE A 38 -0.58 -5.53 -3.05
CA PHE A 38 -0.99 -4.15 -2.86
C PHE A 38 -0.18 -3.48 -1.75
N PHE A 39 0.41 -2.34 -2.07
CA PHE A 39 1.15 -1.49 -1.15
C PHE A 39 0.36 -0.23 -0.86
N THR A 40 0.55 0.35 0.32
CA THR A 40 -0.01 1.67 0.65
C THR A 40 1.13 2.63 0.93
N MET A 41 1.12 3.76 0.24
CA MET A 41 2.03 4.88 0.47
C MET A 41 1.25 6.11 0.95
N VAL A 42 1.94 6.99 1.67
CA VAL A 42 1.40 8.26 2.16
C VAL A 42 2.27 9.38 1.62
N ALA A 43 1.66 10.36 0.98
CA ALA A 43 2.37 11.57 0.55
C ALA A 43 2.55 12.47 1.77
N VAL A 44 3.76 13.00 1.95
CA VAL A 44 4.11 13.92 3.03
C VAL A 44 4.82 15.15 2.48
N ASP A 45 4.69 16.28 3.16
CA ASP A 45 5.45 17.50 2.86
C ASP A 45 6.84 17.49 3.53
N PHE A 46 7.55 18.62 3.44
CA PHE A 46 8.89 18.79 4.04
C PHE A 46 8.89 18.74 5.57
N GLU A 47 7.73 18.94 6.21
CA GLU A 47 7.54 18.83 7.65
C GLU A 47 7.05 17.42 8.06
N ASN A 48 7.07 16.45 7.13
CA ASN A 48 6.54 15.10 7.28
C ASN A 48 5.02 15.03 7.55
N SER A 49 4.28 16.09 7.25
CA SER A 49 2.83 16.12 7.42
C SER A 49 2.11 15.52 6.20
N PRO A 50 1.07 14.68 6.38
CA PRO A 50 0.34 14.09 5.26
C PRO A 50 -0.28 15.16 4.34
N THR A 51 0.03 15.09 3.04
CA THR A 51 -0.39 16.10 2.05
C THR A 51 -1.36 15.52 1.01
N PRO A 52 -2.32 16.31 0.48
CA PRO A 52 -3.28 15.82 -0.49
C PRO A 52 -2.64 15.29 -1.78
N VAL A 53 -3.19 14.22 -2.35
CA VAL A 53 -2.79 13.66 -3.64
C VAL A 53 -3.89 13.83 -4.70
N PRO A 54 -3.54 13.98 -6.00
CA PRO A 54 -4.52 13.94 -7.08
C PRO A 54 -5.31 12.64 -7.10
N ARG A 55 -6.56 12.69 -7.58
CA ARG A 55 -7.36 11.47 -7.74
C ARG A 55 -6.88 10.64 -8.93
N ALA A 56 -6.60 9.35 -8.71
CA ALA A 56 -6.39 8.37 -9.75
C ALA A 56 -7.68 8.16 -10.54
N ILE A 57 -7.55 8.13 -11.86
CA ILE A 57 -8.62 7.85 -12.81
C ILE A 57 -8.15 6.65 -13.63
N PRO A 58 -8.82 5.49 -13.54
CA PRO A 58 -8.43 4.32 -14.31
C PRO A 58 -8.77 4.53 -15.80
N ASP A 59 -7.85 4.18 -16.69
CA ASP A 59 -8.01 4.35 -18.14
C ASP A 59 -8.53 3.05 -18.78
N ASP A 60 -7.80 1.95 -18.58
CA ASP A 60 -8.14 0.64 -19.16
C ASP A 60 -9.00 -0.25 -18.24
N GLU A 61 -9.42 -1.40 -18.77
CA GLU A 61 -10.30 -2.33 -18.05
C GLU A 61 -9.62 -3.00 -16.85
N GLN A 62 -8.32 -3.27 -16.94
CA GLN A 62 -7.56 -3.88 -15.84
C GLN A 62 -7.42 -2.88 -14.68
N GLU A 63 -7.15 -1.61 -15.01
CA GLU A 63 -7.12 -0.53 -14.03
C GLU A 63 -8.48 -0.30 -13.38
N LYS A 64 -9.59 -0.38 -14.13
CA LYS A 64 -10.95 -0.28 -13.57
C LYS A 64 -11.26 -1.40 -12.58
N GLU A 65 -10.87 -2.63 -12.90
CA GLU A 65 -11.03 -3.77 -12.00
C GLU A 65 -10.22 -3.59 -10.71
N LEU A 66 -8.96 -3.17 -10.84
CA LEU A 66 -8.13 -2.83 -9.69
C LEU A 66 -8.77 -1.71 -8.86
N PHE A 67 -9.22 -0.63 -9.49
CA PHE A 67 -9.83 0.53 -8.84
C PHE A 67 -11.11 0.15 -8.07
N ALA A 68 -11.99 -0.66 -8.67
CA ALA A 68 -13.27 -1.05 -8.07
C ALA A 68 -13.10 -1.79 -6.72
N GLY A 69 -12.03 -2.58 -6.56
CA GLY A 69 -11.73 -3.31 -5.33
C GLY A 69 -11.01 -2.49 -4.24
N ALA A 70 -10.52 -1.30 -4.55
CA ALA A 70 -9.57 -0.57 -3.68
C ALA A 70 -10.17 -0.13 -2.34
N GLU A 71 -11.44 0.31 -2.33
CA GLU A 71 -12.13 0.70 -1.09
C GLU A 71 -12.27 -0.46 -0.10
N LEU A 72 -12.57 -1.66 -0.61
CA LEU A 72 -12.68 -2.85 0.22
C LEU A 72 -11.31 -3.25 0.80
N ARG A 73 -10.25 -3.23 -0.02
CA ARG A 73 -8.87 -3.48 0.44
C ARG A 73 -8.44 -2.46 1.49
N ARG A 74 -8.73 -1.18 1.29
CA ARG A 74 -8.48 -0.12 2.29
C ARG A 74 -9.18 -0.39 3.60
N LYS A 75 -10.48 -0.72 3.58
CA LYS A 75 -11.24 -1.04 4.79
C LYS A 75 -10.63 -2.21 5.56
N ARG A 76 -10.27 -3.30 4.85
CA ARG A 76 -9.60 -4.47 5.44
C ARG A 76 -8.27 -4.10 6.10
N ARG A 77 -7.40 -3.39 5.37
CA ARG A 77 -6.10 -2.93 5.88
C ARG A 77 -6.23 -2.07 7.14
N LEU A 78 -7.18 -1.12 7.17
CA LEU A 78 -7.39 -0.26 8.34
C LEU A 78 -7.95 -1.04 9.53
N GLY A 79 -8.81 -2.04 9.29
CA GLY A 79 -9.27 -2.98 10.31
C GLY A 79 -8.11 -3.77 10.92
N GLN A 80 -7.30 -4.41 10.09
CA GLN A 80 -6.12 -5.16 10.52
C GLN A 80 -5.12 -4.30 11.28
N ARG A 81 -4.86 -3.07 10.80
CA ARG A 81 -3.99 -2.11 11.52
C ARG A 81 -4.53 -1.81 12.91
N ARG A 82 -5.85 -1.59 13.06
CA ARG A 82 -6.47 -1.31 14.36
C ARG A 82 -6.34 -2.51 15.30
N GLU A 83 -6.57 -3.73 14.80
CA GLU A 83 -6.41 -4.96 15.58
C GLU A 83 -4.97 -5.16 16.04
N LEU A 84 -3.98 -4.93 15.17
CA LEU A 84 -2.56 -5.01 15.51
C LEU A 84 -2.18 -3.99 16.58
N ILE A 85 -2.57 -2.73 16.42
CA ILE A 85 -2.31 -1.67 17.42
C ILE A 85 -2.94 -2.03 18.76
N GLN A 86 -4.19 -2.52 18.77
CA GLN A 86 -4.88 -2.93 19.99
C GLN A 86 -4.15 -4.08 20.71
N LYS A 87 -3.67 -5.06 19.94
CA LYS A 87 -2.90 -6.19 20.47
C LYS A 87 -1.58 -5.71 21.06
N GLU A 88 -0.86 -4.84 20.37
CA GLU A 88 0.43 -4.30 20.82
C GLU A 88 0.27 -3.48 22.11
N LEU A 89 -0.71 -2.58 22.14
CA LEU A 89 -1.06 -1.80 23.33
C LEU A 89 -1.40 -2.68 24.53
N SER A 90 -2.09 -3.81 24.31
CA SER A 90 -2.43 -4.73 25.39
C SER A 90 -1.25 -5.57 25.90
N ALA A 91 -0.25 -5.80 25.05
CA ALA A 91 0.93 -6.61 25.37
C ALA A 91 2.05 -5.77 26.02
N HIS A 92 2.24 -4.53 25.55
CA HIS A 92 3.34 -3.64 25.92
C HIS A 92 2.85 -2.21 26.17
N PRO A 93 2.01 -1.96 27.20
CA PRO A 93 1.41 -0.65 27.45
C PRO A 93 2.44 0.45 27.75
N GLU A 94 3.58 0.08 28.35
CA GLU A 94 4.68 0.98 28.76
C GLU A 94 5.31 1.74 27.57
N GLU A 95 5.37 1.12 26.37
CA GLU A 95 6.09 1.66 25.21
C GLU A 95 5.30 2.77 24.49
N PHE A 96 3.98 2.79 24.60
CA PHE A 96 3.12 3.77 23.92
C PHE A 96 2.93 5.07 24.72
N GLU A 97 3.19 5.06 26.03
CA GLU A 97 3.18 6.29 26.84
C GLU A 97 4.35 7.22 26.49
N GLN A 98 5.48 6.67 26.02
CA GLN A 98 6.64 7.48 25.60
C GLN A 98 6.46 8.16 24.24
N VAL A 99 5.70 7.57 23.32
CA VAL A 99 5.50 8.10 21.95
C VAL A 99 4.59 9.34 21.94
N ASN A 100 3.68 9.47 22.90
CA ASN A 100 2.77 10.63 23.01
C ASN A 100 3.41 11.85 23.70
N ASN A 101 4.68 11.78 24.10
CA ASN A 101 5.42 12.87 24.75
C ASN A 101 6.38 13.64 23.81
N TYR A 102 6.28 13.42 22.49
CA TYR A 102 7.03 14.15 21.46
C TYR A 102 6.11 14.73 20.40
#